data_AF-A0AA88KFC8-F1
#
_entry.id   AF-A0AA88KFC8-F1
#
_cell.length_a   1.000
_cell.length_b   1.000
_cell.length_c   1.000
_cell.angle_alpha   90.00
_cell.angle_beta   90.00
_cell.angle_gamma   90.00
#
_symmetry.space_group_name_H-M   'P 1'
#
loop_
_entity.id
_entity.type
_entity.pdbx_description
1 polymer ?
#
loop_
_entity_poly.entity_id
_entity_poly.type
_entity_poly.pdbx_seq_one_letter_code
_entity_poly.pdbx_strand_id
1 'polypeptide(L)'
;MQTKEECVLTLVSKVLDLQNDRILAYKQFESSFKSFKANPNDKIEILKYQRVVETTTQEFQEISTNIRGVQQQLKDLGQDKFSTMIDNLQNLERDKLQTTISIQKIELSCDEEKKKLECDHDEKTCQHTHHSDEEELGGAKLLMLQNDLKKFKQYHAELINSINEILEEFKYDIEDLKSIVQDQKEMKVDVQSESGGIFM
;
A
#
# COMPACT_ATOMS: atom_id res chain seq x y z
N MET A 1 2.89 36.42 0.02
CA MET A 1 1.62 35.71 -0.21
C MET A 1 1.93 34.58 -1.17
N GLN A 2 1.66 33.34 -0.77
CA GLN A 2 1.97 32.15 -1.57
C GLN A 2 1.13 32.18 -2.86
N THR A 3 1.73 31.85 -4.01
CA THR A 3 0.97 31.77 -5.28
C THR A 3 0.06 30.54 -5.27
N LYS A 4 -0.93 30.52 -6.17
CA LYS A 4 -1.80 29.35 -6.32
C LYS A 4 -0.98 28.11 -6.66
N GLU A 5 0.00 28.27 -7.56
CA GLU A 5 0.89 27.20 -8.01
C GLU A 5 1.77 26.68 -6.86
N GLU A 6 2.27 27.56 -6.00
CA GLU A 6 3.03 27.16 -4.80
C GLU A 6 2.15 26.38 -3.79
N CYS A 7 0.88 26.75 -3.63
CA CYS A 7 -0.07 26.00 -2.80
C CYS A 7 -0.34 24.62 -3.38
N VAL A 8 -0.60 24.52 -4.69
CA VAL A 8 -0.82 23.24 -5.38
C VAL A 8 0.40 22.35 -5.23
N LEU A 9 1.60 22.85 -5.52
CA LEU A 9 2.86 22.12 -5.41
C LEU A 9 3.07 21.55 -3.99
N THR A 10 2.78 22.35 -2.96
CA THR A 10 2.86 21.92 -1.56
C THR A 10 1.91 20.76 -1.27
N LEU A 11 0.66 20.86 -1.76
CA LEU A 11 -0.36 19.85 -1.55
C LEU A 11 -0.04 18.53 -2.26
N VAL A 12 0.38 18.58 -3.53
CA VAL A 12 0.70 17.36 -4.29
C VAL A 12 1.98 16.69 -3.77
N SER A 13 2.97 17.47 -3.33
CA SER A 13 4.18 16.92 -2.69
C SER A 13 3.84 16.17 -1.40
N LYS A 14 2.92 16.73 -0.59
CA LYS A 14 2.40 16.06 0.61
C LYS A 14 1.73 14.72 0.33
N VAL A 15 1.10 14.54 -0.84
CA VAL A 15 0.55 13.23 -1.24
C VAL A 15 1.68 12.21 -1.38
N LEU A 16 2.80 12.56 -2.03
CA LEU A 16 3.93 11.65 -2.18
C LEU A 16 4.56 11.28 -0.83
N ASP A 17 4.70 12.24 0.09
CA ASP A 17 5.20 11.99 1.44
C ASP A 17 4.29 10.99 2.19
N LEU A 18 2.97 11.22 2.15
CA LEU A 18 1.98 10.33 2.75
C LEU A 18 1.98 8.92 2.12
N GLN A 19 2.35 8.79 0.84
CA GLN A 19 2.51 7.48 0.19
C GLN A 19 3.80 6.78 0.63
N ASN A 20 4.88 7.53 0.88
CA ASN A 20 6.09 6.96 1.49
C ASN A 20 5.79 6.43 2.89
N ASP A 21 5.03 7.17 3.71
CA ASP A 21 4.59 6.71 5.03
C ASP A 21 3.77 5.42 4.91
N ARG A 22 2.86 5.36 3.92
CA ARG A 22 2.05 4.16 3.65
C ARG A 22 2.93 2.95 3.29
N ILE A 23 3.98 3.14 2.48
CA ILE A 23 4.93 2.08 2.13
C ILE A 23 5.63 1.55 3.39
N LEU A 24 6.01 2.42 4.33
CA LEU A 24 6.63 2.01 5.59
C LEU A 24 5.66 1.20 6.46
N ALA A 25 4.41 1.63 6.57
CA ALA A 25 3.36 0.89 7.28
C ALA A 25 3.14 -0.52 6.69
N TYR A 26 3.09 -0.65 5.35
CA TYR A 26 3.02 -1.96 4.70
C TYR A 26 4.24 -2.84 5.02
N LYS A 27 5.46 -2.30 4.97
CA LYS A 27 6.68 -3.06 5.31
C LYS A 27 6.65 -3.58 6.75
N GLN A 28 6.18 -2.75 7.69
CA GLN A 28 6.02 -3.16 9.08
C GLN A 28 4.97 -4.27 9.23
N PHE A 29 3.82 -4.11 8.58
CA PHE A 29 2.76 -5.10 8.60
C PHE A 29 3.22 -6.45 8.01
N GLU A 30 3.85 -6.43 6.84
CA GLU A 30 4.35 -7.64 6.16
C GLU A 30 5.45 -8.35 6.95
N SER A 31 6.41 -7.60 7.49
CA SER A 31 7.50 -8.18 8.28
C SER A 31 6.98 -8.82 9.57
N SER A 32 6.03 -8.17 10.25
CA SER A 32 5.41 -8.76 11.45
C SER A 32 4.59 -10.01 11.12
N PHE A 33 3.90 -10.04 9.99
CA PHE A 33 3.18 -11.25 9.54
C PHE A 33 4.15 -12.40 9.29
N LYS A 34 5.28 -12.15 8.62
CA LYS A 34 6.31 -13.18 8.36
C LYS A 34 6.85 -13.78 9.66
N SER A 35 7.14 -12.94 10.67
CA SER A 35 7.62 -13.42 11.98
C SER A 35 6.57 -14.27 12.70
N PHE A 36 5.31 -13.80 12.72
CA PHE A 36 4.19 -14.55 13.28
C PHE A 36 3.99 -15.90 12.57
N LYS A 37 3.97 -15.90 11.25
CA LYS A 37 3.77 -17.10 10.44
C LYS A 37 4.86 -18.15 10.64
N ALA A 38 6.10 -17.72 10.88
CA ALA A 38 7.21 -18.64 11.19
C ALA A 38 7.04 -19.36 12.53
N ASN A 39 6.37 -18.73 13.51
CA ASN A 39 6.15 -19.28 14.85
C ASN A 39 4.70 -19.04 15.32
N PRO A 40 3.70 -19.67 14.68
CA PRO A 40 2.29 -19.30 14.85
C PRO A 40 1.72 -19.66 16.23
N ASN A 41 2.41 -20.52 16.99
CA ASN A 41 2.05 -20.92 18.35
C ASN A 41 2.82 -20.16 19.44
N ASP A 42 3.78 -19.31 19.07
CA ASP A 42 4.50 -18.48 20.04
C ASP A 42 3.62 -17.31 20.48
N LYS A 43 3.26 -17.30 21.76
CA LYS A 43 2.42 -16.25 22.36
C LYS A 43 3.01 -14.85 22.20
N ILE A 44 4.33 -14.71 22.24
CA ILE A 44 5.01 -13.43 22.06
C ILE A 44 4.84 -12.96 20.62
N GLU A 45 5.04 -13.83 19.63
CA GLU A 45 4.89 -13.47 18.22
C GLU A 45 3.43 -13.16 17.85
N ILE A 46 2.46 -13.89 18.41
CA ILE A 46 1.02 -13.58 18.28
C ILE A 46 0.73 -12.16 18.80
N LEU A 47 1.16 -11.83 20.02
CA LEU A 47 0.90 -10.53 20.63
C LEU A 47 1.59 -9.39 19.89
N LYS A 48 2.82 -9.61 19.39
CA LYS A 48 3.52 -8.63 18.55
C LYS A 48 2.75 -8.35 17.26
N TYR A 49 2.31 -9.39 16.56
CA TYR A 49 1.57 -9.23 15.32
C TYR A 49 0.23 -8.54 15.55
N GLN A 50 -0.53 -8.90 16.58
CA GLN A 50 -1.77 -8.21 16.95
C GLN A 50 -1.54 -6.71 17.18
N ARG A 51 -0.51 -6.34 17.94
CA ARG A 51 -0.16 -4.93 18.16
C ARG A 51 0.19 -4.23 16.85
N VAL A 52 0.98 -4.85 15.98
CA VAL A 52 1.34 -4.26 14.68
C VAL A 52 0.09 -4.09 13.80
N VAL A 53 -0.85 -5.04 13.81
CA VAL A 53 -2.12 -4.92 13.08
C VAL A 53 -2.91 -3.70 13.57
N GLU A 54 -3.05 -3.53 14.89
CA GLU A 54 -3.75 -2.38 15.47
C GLU A 54 -3.08 -1.05 15.09
N THR A 55 -1.76 -0.95 15.27
CA THR A 55 -1.00 0.26 14.97
C THR A 55 -1.03 0.60 13.48
N THR A 56 -0.72 -0.36 12.60
CA THR A 56 -0.70 -0.11 11.15
C THR A 56 -2.10 0.18 10.61
N THR A 57 -3.17 -0.37 11.20
CA THR A 57 -4.55 0.00 10.84
C THR A 57 -4.81 1.47 11.15
N GLN A 58 -4.38 1.98 12.30
CA GLN A 58 -4.52 3.39 12.66
C GLN A 58 -3.69 4.28 11.71
N GLU A 59 -2.46 3.89 11.40
CA GLU A 59 -1.60 4.60 10.44
C GLU A 59 -2.24 4.67 9.06
N PHE A 60 -2.77 3.56 8.52
CA PHE A 60 -3.46 3.56 7.24
C PHE A 60 -4.69 4.48 7.24
N GLN A 61 -5.45 4.50 8.35
CA GLN A 61 -6.62 5.39 8.49
C GLN A 61 -6.21 6.86 8.54
N GLU A 62 -5.17 7.19 9.30
CA GLU A 62 -4.66 8.56 9.42
C GLU A 62 -4.13 9.06 8.07
N ILE A 63 -3.30 8.26 7.39
CA ILE A 63 -2.77 8.57 6.06
C ILE A 63 -3.93 8.80 5.07
N SER A 64 -4.92 7.91 5.05
CA SER A 64 -6.07 8.04 4.15
C SER A 64 -6.89 9.29 4.43
N THR A 65 -7.06 9.64 5.71
CA THR A 65 -7.75 10.85 6.14
C THR A 65 -7.00 12.11 5.71
N ASN A 66 -5.68 12.13 5.91
CA ASN A 66 -4.82 13.23 5.51
C ASN A 66 -4.81 13.42 3.98
N ILE A 67 -4.75 12.33 3.21
CA ILE A 67 -4.82 12.39 1.75
C ILE A 67 -6.18 12.92 1.28
N ARG A 68 -7.30 12.51 1.89
CA ARG A 68 -8.63 13.09 1.57
C ARG A 68 -8.71 14.58 1.90
N GLY A 69 -8.10 15.00 3.00
CA GLY A 69 -7.98 16.42 3.33
C GLY A 69 -7.20 17.22 2.29
N VAL A 70 -6.13 16.65 1.73
CA VAL A 70 -5.38 17.22 0.62
C VAL A 70 -6.21 17.23 -0.67
N GLN A 71 -6.91 16.13 -0.97
CA GLN A 71 -7.79 16.01 -2.14
C GLN A 71 -8.86 17.10 -2.14
N GLN A 72 -9.48 17.38 -0.99
CA GLN A 72 -10.49 18.43 -0.87
C GLN A 72 -9.90 19.82 -1.12
N GLN A 73 -8.74 20.13 -0.54
CA GLN A 73 -8.06 21.41 -0.77
C GLN A 73 -7.69 21.60 -2.25
N LEU A 74 -7.29 20.53 -2.94
CA LEU A 74 -7.02 20.57 -4.38
C LEU A 74 -8.30 20.84 -5.19
N LYS A 75 -9.44 20.24 -4.82
CA LYS A 75 -10.75 20.56 -5.44
C LYS A 75 -11.11 22.03 -5.24
N ASP A 76 -10.92 22.56 -4.03
CA ASP A 76 -11.23 23.95 -3.70
C ASP A 76 -10.36 24.94 -4.50
N LEU A 77 -9.14 24.53 -4.90
CA LEU A 77 -8.27 25.27 -5.82
C LEU A 77 -8.59 25.02 -7.31
N GLY A 78 -9.61 24.23 -7.63
CA GLY A 78 -10.00 23.87 -8.99
C GLY A 78 -9.00 22.93 -9.68
N GLN A 79 -8.29 22.10 -8.93
CA GLN A 79 -7.33 21.13 -9.45
C GLN A 79 -7.95 19.74 -9.60
N ASP A 80 -8.91 19.62 -10.53
CA ASP A 80 -9.69 18.39 -10.73
C ASP A 80 -8.85 17.19 -11.18
N LYS A 81 -7.78 17.43 -11.95
CA LYS A 81 -6.82 16.39 -12.38
C LYS A 81 -6.24 15.67 -11.16
N PHE A 82 -5.55 16.40 -10.28
CA PHE A 82 -4.94 15.82 -9.08
C PHE A 82 -5.98 15.21 -8.16
N SER A 83 -7.15 15.83 -8.05
CA SER A 83 -8.22 15.28 -7.22
C SER A 83 -8.69 13.90 -7.70
N THR A 84 -8.81 13.73 -9.02
CA THR A 84 -9.18 12.46 -9.66
C THR A 84 -8.08 11.41 -9.50
N MET A 85 -6.82 11.80 -9.69
CA MET A 85 -5.67 10.92 -9.47
C MET A 85 -5.61 10.42 -8.02
N ILE A 86 -5.85 11.29 -7.03
CA ILE A 86 -5.91 10.91 -5.62
C ILE A 86 -7.05 9.92 -5.36
N ASP A 87 -8.23 10.14 -5.97
CA ASP A 87 -9.36 9.22 -5.80
C ASP A 87 -9.01 7.81 -6.28
N ASN A 88 -8.48 7.71 -7.49
CA ASN A 88 -8.02 6.46 -8.09
C ASN A 88 -6.94 5.79 -7.23
N LEU A 89 -5.97 6.57 -6.76
CA LEU A 89 -4.89 6.09 -5.90
C LEU A 89 -5.42 5.54 -4.57
N GLN A 90 -6.40 6.21 -3.93
CA GLN A 90 -7.01 5.71 -2.69
C GLN A 90 -7.84 4.45 -2.91
N ASN A 91 -8.54 4.34 -4.04
CA ASN A 91 -9.28 3.12 -4.39
C ASN A 91 -8.34 1.93 -4.59
N LEU A 92 -7.26 2.10 -5.36
CA LEU A 92 -6.26 1.05 -5.57
C LEU A 92 -5.57 0.66 -4.26
N GLU A 93 -5.24 1.62 -3.39
CA GLU A 93 -4.60 1.33 -2.10
C GLU A 93 -5.53 0.58 -1.14
N ARG A 94 -6.84 0.89 -1.15
CA ARG A 94 -7.83 0.09 -0.42
C ARG A 94 -7.88 -1.34 -0.94
N ASP A 95 -7.95 -1.51 -2.25
CA ASP A 95 -8.08 -2.82 -2.88
C ASP A 95 -6.80 -3.65 -2.69
N LYS A 96 -5.64 -2.99 -2.69
CA LYS A 96 -4.34 -3.59 -2.36
C LYS A 96 -4.33 -4.11 -0.92
N LEU A 97 -4.70 -3.28 0.07
CA LEU A 97 -4.76 -3.71 1.47
C LEU A 97 -5.70 -4.91 1.67
N GLN A 98 -6.88 -4.89 1.07
CA GLN A 98 -7.83 -6.00 1.11
C GLN A 98 -7.25 -7.29 0.49
N THR A 99 -6.55 -7.14 -0.63
CA THR A 99 -5.87 -8.25 -1.31
C THR A 99 -4.71 -8.78 -0.47
N THR A 100 -3.90 -7.92 0.15
CA THR A 100 -2.83 -8.31 1.09
C THR A 100 -3.38 -9.15 2.23
N ILE A 101 -4.49 -8.72 2.86
CA ILE A 101 -5.15 -9.47 3.94
C ILE A 101 -5.64 -10.83 3.44
N SER A 102 -6.22 -10.88 2.24
CA SER A 102 -6.72 -12.11 1.63
C SER A 102 -5.59 -13.11 1.35
N ILE A 103 -4.45 -12.62 0.84
CA ILE A 103 -3.23 -13.41 0.66
C ILE A 103 -2.79 -14.00 2.00
N GLN A 104 -2.66 -13.18 3.05
CA GLN A 104 -2.21 -13.64 4.37
C GLN A 104 -3.12 -14.74 4.95
N LYS A 105 -4.44 -14.56 4.83
CA LYS A 105 -5.42 -15.57 5.28
C LYS A 105 -5.26 -16.90 4.53
N ILE A 106 -5.18 -16.85 3.20
CA ILE A 106 -5.05 -18.05 2.36
C ILE A 106 -3.70 -18.73 2.61
N GLU A 107 -2.63 -17.97 2.86
CA GLU A 107 -1.34 -18.54 3.22
C GLU A 107 -1.40 -19.34 4.53
N LEU A 108 -2.08 -18.82 5.56
CA LEU A 108 -2.28 -19.56 6.81
C LEU A 108 -3.13 -20.82 6.58
N SER A 109 -4.22 -20.72 5.82
CA SER A 109 -5.04 -21.89 5.49
C SER A 109 -4.28 -22.94 4.67
N CYS A 110 -3.41 -22.53 3.74
CA CYS A 110 -2.53 -23.45 3.03
C CYS A 110 -1.62 -24.22 3.99
N ASP A 111 -1.03 -23.53 4.96
CA ASP A 111 -0.10 -24.15 5.91
C ASP A 111 -0.84 -25.07 6.90
N GLU A 112 -2.05 -24.71 7.31
CA GLU A 112 -2.92 -25.58 8.11
C GLU A 112 -3.34 -26.85 7.37
N GLU A 113 -3.76 -26.75 6.11
CA GLU A 113 -4.14 -27.93 5.32
C GLU A 113 -2.94 -28.84 5.02
N LYS A 114 -1.75 -28.27 4.78
CA LYS A 114 -0.51 -29.07 4.65
C LYS A 114 -0.22 -29.89 5.91
N LYS A 115 -0.30 -29.28 7.09
CA LYS A 115 -0.08 -29.98 8.37
C LYS A 115 -1.07 -31.12 8.61
N LYS A 116 -2.30 -31.03 8.10
CA LYS A 116 -3.29 -32.12 8.19
C LYS A 116 -2.95 -33.29 7.27
N LEU A 117 -2.27 -33.03 6.17
CA LEU A 117 -1.82 -34.03 5.21
C LEU A 117 -0.47 -34.65 5.59
N GLU A 118 0.29 -34.03 6.50
CA GLU A 118 1.51 -34.61 7.07
C GLU A 118 1.14 -35.78 8.01
N CYS A 119 1.38 -37.02 7.57
CA CYS A 119 1.22 -38.23 8.38
C CYS A 119 2.55 -38.60 9.06
N ASP A 120 2.58 -38.58 10.39
CA ASP A 120 3.79 -38.74 11.20
C ASP A 120 3.90 -40.18 11.77
N HIS A 121 3.83 -41.19 10.90
CA HIS A 121 3.94 -42.60 11.31
C HIS A 121 5.14 -43.30 10.67
N ASP A 122 5.87 -44.06 11.49
CA ASP A 122 6.96 -44.94 11.06
C ASP A 122 6.39 -46.00 10.10
N GLU A 123 6.94 -46.05 8.87
CA GLU A 123 6.48 -46.84 7.69
C GLU A 123 6.15 -48.30 8.00
N LYS A 124 6.64 -48.84 9.13
CA LYS A 124 6.52 -50.24 9.54
C LYS A 124 5.32 -50.57 10.45
N THR A 125 4.59 -49.58 10.97
CA THR A 125 3.48 -49.80 11.93
C THR A 125 2.13 -49.26 11.48
N CYS A 126 2.07 -48.60 10.33
CA CYS A 126 0.83 -48.07 9.77
C CYS A 126 -0.03 -49.21 9.16
N GLN A 127 -0.97 -49.74 9.94
CA GLN A 127 -2.04 -50.62 9.46
C GLN A 127 -3.38 -49.86 9.53
N HIS A 128 -3.65 -48.98 8.57
CA HIS A 128 -5.01 -48.47 8.37
C HIS A 128 -5.36 -48.28 6.88
N THR A 129 -6.60 -48.65 6.54
CA THR A 129 -7.27 -48.55 5.24
C THR A 129 -7.94 -47.18 4.99
N HIS A 130 -7.46 -46.09 5.59
CA HIS A 130 -8.18 -44.80 5.64
C HIS A 130 -7.75 -43.72 4.63
N HIS A 131 -6.90 -44.02 3.65
CA HIS A 131 -6.17 -42.99 2.91
C HIS A 131 -6.71 -42.58 1.52
N SER A 132 -7.82 -43.13 1.00
CA SER A 132 -8.26 -42.71 -0.34
C SER A 132 -8.99 -41.36 -0.31
N ASP A 133 -10.05 -41.24 0.49
CA ASP A 133 -11.02 -40.18 0.26
C ASP A 133 -10.65 -38.86 0.95
N GLU A 134 -10.11 -38.90 2.18
CA GLU A 134 -9.74 -37.68 2.93
C GLU A 134 -8.42 -37.05 2.44
N GLU A 135 -7.48 -37.86 1.97
CA GLU A 135 -6.21 -37.39 1.39
C GLU A 135 -6.42 -36.82 -0.02
N GLU A 136 -7.32 -37.43 -0.81
CA GLU A 136 -7.74 -36.90 -2.12
C GLU A 136 -8.55 -35.60 -1.97
N LEU A 137 -9.48 -35.53 -0.99
CA LEU A 137 -10.27 -34.32 -0.72
C LEU A 137 -9.41 -33.19 -0.12
N GLY A 138 -8.50 -33.52 0.80
CA GLY A 138 -7.55 -32.57 1.39
C GLY A 138 -6.53 -32.06 0.36
N GLY A 139 -6.04 -32.93 -0.52
CA GLY A 139 -5.20 -32.57 -1.66
C GLY A 139 -5.93 -31.64 -2.65
N ALA A 140 -7.19 -31.94 -2.98
CA ALA A 140 -8.01 -31.08 -3.83
C ALA A 140 -8.25 -29.70 -3.20
N LYS A 141 -8.55 -29.64 -1.89
CA LYS A 141 -8.72 -28.38 -1.17
C LYS A 141 -7.44 -27.55 -1.11
N LEU A 142 -6.30 -28.18 -0.82
CA LEU A 142 -5.00 -27.51 -0.83
C LEU A 142 -4.68 -26.94 -2.23
N LEU A 143 -4.97 -27.70 -3.30
CA LEU A 143 -4.79 -27.23 -4.68
C LEU A 143 -5.67 -26.01 -4.99
N MET A 144 -6.93 -26.00 -4.53
CA MET A 144 -7.82 -24.85 -4.69
C MET A 144 -7.26 -23.61 -3.97
N LEU A 145 -6.83 -23.75 -2.71
CA LEU A 145 -6.23 -22.65 -1.95
C LEU A 145 -4.96 -22.11 -2.62
N GLN A 146 -4.11 -22.98 -3.16
CA GLN A 146 -2.91 -22.57 -3.90
C GLN A 146 -3.24 -21.82 -5.19
N ASN A 147 -4.27 -22.26 -5.91
CA ASN A 147 -4.74 -21.57 -7.11
C ASN A 147 -5.30 -20.18 -6.78
N ASP A 148 -6.08 -20.06 -5.71
CA ASP A 148 -6.60 -18.77 -5.26
C ASP A 148 -5.46 -17.86 -4.78
N LEU A 149 -4.50 -18.39 -4.03
CA LEU A 149 -3.30 -17.66 -3.62
C LEU A 149 -2.55 -17.11 -4.83
N LYS A 150 -2.39 -17.90 -5.89
CA LYS A 150 -1.76 -17.45 -7.14
C LYS A 150 -2.53 -16.30 -7.78
N LYS A 151 -3.87 -16.41 -7.90
CA LYS A 151 -4.72 -15.34 -8.46
C LYS A 151 -4.61 -14.06 -7.66
N PHE A 152 -4.72 -14.14 -6.33
CA PHE A 152 -4.61 -12.97 -5.47
C PHE A 152 -3.21 -12.33 -5.56
N LYS A 153 -2.14 -13.13 -5.65
CA LYS A 153 -0.78 -12.60 -5.86
C LYS A 153 -0.61 -11.91 -7.21
N GLN A 154 -1.21 -12.44 -8.27
CA GLN A 154 -1.23 -11.81 -9.59
C GLN A 154 -1.97 -10.47 -9.54
N TYR A 155 -3.19 -10.47 -9.02
CA TYR A 155 -3.99 -9.25 -8.88
C TYR A 155 -3.30 -8.19 -7.97
N HIS A 156 -2.65 -8.62 -6.89
CA HIS A 156 -1.86 -7.74 -6.04
C HIS A 156 -0.70 -7.07 -6.79
N ALA A 157 -0.03 -7.79 -7.68
CA ALA A 157 1.03 -7.23 -8.52
C ALA A 157 0.47 -6.21 -9.53
N GLU A 158 -0.69 -6.48 -10.12
CA GLU A 158 -1.39 -5.53 -10.99
C GLU A 158 -1.75 -4.23 -10.25
N LEU A 159 -2.31 -4.34 -9.04
CA LEU A 159 -2.61 -3.18 -8.19
C LEU A 159 -1.36 -2.35 -7.87
N ILE A 160 -0.24 -3.00 -7.55
CA ILE A 160 1.04 -2.30 -7.30
C ILE A 160 1.48 -1.55 -8.56
N ASN A 161 1.39 -2.16 -9.74
CA ASN A 161 1.77 -1.51 -10.98
C ASN A 161 0.89 -0.29 -11.28
N SER A 162 -0.43 -0.41 -11.14
CA SER A 162 -1.35 0.72 -11.35
C SER A 162 -1.12 1.85 -10.34
N ILE A 163 -0.79 1.53 -9.08
CA ILE A 163 -0.40 2.54 -8.08
C ILE A 163 0.87 3.25 -8.54
N ASN A 164 1.89 2.51 -8.95
CA ASN A 164 3.16 3.08 -9.39
C ASN A 164 2.99 3.98 -10.62
N GLU A 165 2.14 3.60 -11.58
CA GLU A 165 1.83 4.43 -12.75
C GLU A 165 1.26 5.80 -12.34
N ILE A 166 0.30 5.83 -11.41
CA ILE A 166 -0.26 7.08 -10.88
C ILE A 166 0.80 7.90 -10.13
N LEU A 167 1.65 7.24 -9.35
CA LEU A 167 2.72 7.92 -8.60
C LEU A 167 3.78 8.52 -9.52
N GLU A 168 4.12 7.85 -10.63
CA GLU A 168 5.00 8.42 -11.64
C GLU A 168 4.36 9.62 -12.34
N GLU A 169 3.08 9.55 -12.70
CA GLU A 169 2.35 10.70 -13.24
C GLU A 169 2.38 11.89 -12.26
N PHE A 170 2.17 11.64 -10.97
CA PHE A 170 2.32 12.67 -9.92
C PHE A 170 3.71 13.31 -9.91
N LYS A 171 4.77 12.51 -10.05
CA LYS A 171 6.14 13.02 -10.05
C LYS A 171 6.40 13.91 -11.26
N TYR A 172 5.96 13.50 -12.45
CA TYR A 172 6.09 14.33 -13.66
C TYR A 172 5.38 15.67 -13.50
N ASP A 173 4.12 15.65 -13.05
CA ASP A 173 3.35 16.87 -12.83
C ASP A 173 3.97 17.79 -11.76
N ILE A 174 4.59 17.21 -10.73
CA ILE A 174 5.30 17.94 -9.68
C ILE A 174 6.53 18.65 -10.24
N GLU A 175 7.32 18.00 -11.10
CA GLU A 175 8.48 18.63 -11.72
C GLU A 175 8.07 19.78 -12.64
N ASP A 176 7.00 19.61 -13.43
CA ASP A 176 6.43 20.68 -14.26
C ASP A 176 5.98 21.88 -13.39
N LEU A 177 5.27 21.60 -12.29
CA LEU A 177 4.85 22.64 -11.34
C LEU A 177 6.04 23.35 -10.67
N LYS A 178 7.11 22.63 -10.35
CA LYS A 178 8.34 23.23 -9.79
C LYS A 178 8.96 24.21 -10.77
N SER A 179 9.06 23.86 -12.05
CA SER A 179 9.57 24.76 -13.10
C SER A 179 8.75 26.04 -13.16
N ILE A 180 7.41 25.92 -13.21
CA ILE A 180 6.50 27.08 -13.25
C ILE A 180 6.69 27.98 -12.03
N VAL A 181 6.75 27.39 -10.82
CA VAL A 181 6.95 28.14 -9.58
C VAL A 181 8.32 28.84 -9.55
N GLN A 182 9.36 28.22 -10.10
CA GLN A 182 10.68 28.81 -10.19
C GLN A 182 10.70 30.01 -11.14
N ASP A 183 10.15 29.85 -12.35
CA ASP A 183 10.06 30.93 -13.35
C ASP A 183 9.29 32.14 -12.78
N GLN A 184 8.18 31.89 -12.06
CA GLN A 184 7.42 32.95 -11.38
C GLN A 184 8.22 33.69 -10.30
N LYS A 185 9.19 33.03 -9.66
CA LYS A 185 10.07 33.66 -8.65
C LYS A 185 11.13 34.52 -9.32
N GLU A 186 11.76 34.03 -10.37
CA GLU A 186 12.79 34.76 -11.12
C GLU A 186 12.22 36.05 -11.74
N MET A 187 11.02 35.98 -12.34
CA MET A 187 10.33 37.17 -12.87
C MET A 187 10.00 38.24 -11.81
N LYS A 188 9.74 37.84 -10.55
CA LYS A 188 9.46 38.79 -9.47
C LYS A 188 10.73 39.50 -8.97
N VAL A 189 11.89 38.86 -9.10
CA VAL A 189 13.19 39.45 -8.70
C VAL A 189 13.61 40.53 -9.70
N ASP A 190 13.39 40.30 -10.99
CA ASP A 190 13.74 41.28 -12.04
C ASP A 190 12.87 42.55 -12.01
N VAL A 191 11.59 42.44 -11.67
CA VAL A 191 10.71 43.63 -11.57
C VAL A 191 11.03 44.49 -10.34
N GLN A 192 11.56 43.89 -9.25
CA GLN A 192 11.97 44.63 -8.05
C GLN A 192 13.34 45.30 -8.19
N SER A 193 14.22 44.80 -9.05
CA SER A 193 15.52 45.43 -9.32
C SER A 193 15.40 46.66 -10.24
N GLU A 194 14.43 46.69 -11.15
CA GLU A 194 14.18 47.84 -12.03
C GLU A 194 13.46 49.01 -11.35
N SER A 195 12.66 48.76 -10.30
CA SER A 195 11.90 49.79 -9.57
C SER A 195 12.70 50.51 -8.47
N GLY A 196 13.95 50.08 -8.20
CA GLY A 196 14.87 50.75 -7.26
C GLY A 196 15.76 51.83 -7.89
N GLY A 197 15.64 52.07 -9.20
CA GLY A 197 16.58 52.88 -9.99
C GLY A 197 16.09 54.25 -10.44
N ILE A 198 15.10 54.87 -9.77
CA ILE A 198 14.72 56.26 -10.02
C ILE A 198 14.78 57.06 -8.72
N PHE A 199 15.99 57.42 -8.29
CA PHE A 199 16.20 58.62 -7.49
C PHE A 199 17.63 59.15 -7.72
N MET A 200 17.67 60.44 -8.08
CA MET A 200 18.79 61.31 -8.48
C MET A 200 19.30 61.22 -9.92
#